data_AF-A0A517YLP2-F1
#
_entry.id   AF-A0A517YLP2-F1
#
_cell.length_a   1.000
_cell.length_b   1.000
_cell.length_c   1.000
_cell.angle_alpha   90.00
_cell.angle_beta   90.00
_cell.angle_gamma   90.00
#
_symmetry.space_group_name_H-M   'P 1'
#
loop_
_entity.id
_entity.type
_entity.pdbx_description
1 polymer ?
#
loop_
_entity_poly.entity_id
_entity_poly.type
_entity_poly.pdbx_seq_one_letter_code
_entity_poly.pdbx_strand_id
1 'polypeptide(L)' 'MIMNDAELAVTQDRIAWLQKLLVQLRVTARSDEYPLVASGYLSEVEKMQSEVLVYLRRHSSQSLQAAS' A
#
# COMPACT_ATOMS: atom_id res chain seq x y z
N MET A 1 -5.78 5.12 -7.49
CA MET A 1 -6.84 5.87 -6.77
C MET A 1 -7.93 4.88 -6.45
N ILE A 2 -8.20 4.63 -5.16
CA ILE A 2 -9.19 3.66 -4.67
C ILE A 2 -10.60 4.24 -4.80
N MET A 3 -11.51 3.48 -5.41
CA MET A 3 -12.88 3.89 -5.74
C MET A 3 -13.94 3.21 -4.88
N ASN A 4 -13.68 2.00 -4.38
CA ASN A 4 -14.65 1.20 -3.66
C ASN A 4 -13.97 0.32 -2.58
N ASP A 5 -14.78 -0.35 -1.77
CA ASP A 5 -14.29 -1.18 -0.66
C ASP A 5 -13.51 -2.42 -1.15
N ALA A 6 -13.81 -2.94 -2.34
CA ALA A 6 -13.06 -4.06 -2.90
C ALA A 6 -11.63 -3.64 -3.27
N GLU A 7 -11.46 -2.47 -3.91
CA GLU A 7 -10.15 -1.89 -4.20
C GLU A 7 -9.40 -1.47 -2.93
N LEU A 8 -10.12 -1.03 -1.90
CA LEU A 8 -9.54 -0.78 -0.58
C LEU A 8 -8.94 -2.06 0.00
N ALA A 9 -9.71 -3.15 0.02
CA ALA A 9 -9.26 -4.44 0.54
C ALA A 9 -8.03 -4.96 -0.23
N VAL A 10 -8.07 -4.94 -1.56
CA VAL A 10 -6.93 -5.35 -2.41
C VAL A 10 -5.69 -4.50 -2.14
N THR A 11 -5.86 -3.19 -1.97
CA THR A 11 -4.73 -2.28 -1.66
C THR A 11 -4.13 -2.58 -0.29
N GLN A 12 -4.98 -2.82 0.72
CA GLN A 12 -4.54 -3.20 2.07
C GLN A 12 -3.79 -4.53 2.09
N ASP A 13 -4.28 -5.54 1.36
CA ASP A 13 -3.60 -6.82 1.20
C ASP A 13 -2.24 -6.68 0.54
N ARG A 14 -2.14 -5.83 -0.49
CA ARG A 14 -0.87 -5.55 -1.18
C ARG A 14 0.13 -4.84 -0.28
N ILE A 15 -0.31 -3.87 0.53
CA ILE A 15 0.53 -3.23 1.55
C ILE A 15 1.05 -4.27 2.54
N ALA A 16 0.19 -5.14 3.07
CA ALA A 16 0.57 -6.16 4.04
C ALA A 16 1.59 -7.15 3.45
N TRP A 17 1.41 -7.55 2.19
CA TRP A 17 2.37 -8.41 1.48
C TRP A 17 3.73 -7.73 1.30
N LEU A 18 3.76 -6.47 0.85
CA LEU A 18 5.00 -5.69 0.68
C LEU A 18 5.75 -5.50 2.01
N GLN A 19 5.03 -5.24 3.10
CA GLN A 19 5.63 -5.13 4.43
C GLN A 19 6.25 -6.44 4.88
N LYS A 20 5.61 -7.60 4.62
CA LYS A 20 6.22 -8.91 4.90
C LYS A 20 7.50 -9.14 4.09
N LEU A 21 7.51 -8.76 2.81
CA LEU A 21 8.70 -8.85 1.97
C LEU A 21 9.83 -7.96 2.51
N LEU A 22 9.53 -6.72 2.92
CA LEU A 22 10.50 -5.80 3.52
C LEU A 22 11.09 -6.36 4.83
N VAL A 23 10.28 -7.05 5.64
CA VAL A 23 10.73 -7.74 6.86
C VAL A 23 11.66 -8.92 6.54
N GLN A 24 11.51 -9.57 5.40
CA GLN A 24 12.46 -10.59 4.94
C GLN A 24 13.74 -9.94 4.41
N LEU A 25 13.62 -8.94 3.53
CA LEU A 25 14.75 -8.25 2.91
C LEU A 25 15.70 -7.61 3.91
N ARG A 26 15.19 -7.05 5.02
CA ARG A 26 16.05 -6.48 6.09
C ARG A 26 16.97 -7.50 6.75
N VAL A 27 16.69 -8.79 6.62
CA VAL A 27 17.51 -9.88 7.18
C VAL A 27 18.37 -10.54 6.10
N THR A 28 17.83 -10.70 4.89
CA THR A 28 18.47 -11.50 3.84
C THR A 28 19.35 -10.70 2.89
N ALA A 29 19.08 -9.40 2.71
CA ALA A 29 19.91 -8.53 1.88
C ALA A 29 21.21 -8.17 2.61
N ARG A 30 22.27 -7.89 1.83
CA ARG A 30 23.49 -7.31 2.40
C ARG A 30 23.20 -5.90 2.89
N SER A 31 23.83 -5.50 3.99
CA SER A 31 23.55 -4.20 4.62
C SER A 31 23.87 -2.99 3.72
N ASP A 32 24.84 -3.12 2.83
CA ASP A 32 25.23 -2.10 1.85
C ASP A 32 24.25 -1.99 0.67
N GLU A 33 23.61 -3.10 0.30
CA GLU A 33 22.64 -3.19 -0.79
C GLU A 33 21.20 -2.92 -0.35
N TYR A 34 20.87 -3.15 0.93
CA TYR A 34 19.52 -3.06 1.46
C TYR A 34 18.80 -1.73 1.12
N PRO A 35 19.41 -0.54 1.32
CA PRO A 35 18.74 0.73 1.01
C PRO A 35 18.30 0.81 -0.46
N LEU A 36 19.13 0.32 -1.38
CA LEU A 36 18.83 0.33 -2.81
C LEU A 36 17.65 -0.58 -3.13
N VAL A 37 17.69 -1.83 -2.67
CA VAL A 37 16.64 -2.83 -2.98
C VAL A 37 15.32 -2.56 -2.25
N ALA A 38 15.36 -1.96 -1.06
CA ALA A 38 14.16 -1.66 -0.27
C ALA A 38 13.45 -0.38 -0.72
N SER A 39 14.18 0.59 -1.30
CA SER A 39 13.66 1.93 -1.63
C SER A 39 12.37 1.91 -2.46
N GLY A 40 12.33 1.10 -3.52
CA GLY A 40 11.16 0.99 -4.39
C GLY A 40 9.92 0.44 -3.66
N TYR A 41 10.10 -0.59 -2.82
CA TYR A 41 9.00 -1.15 -2.04
C TYR A 41 8.50 -0.19 -0.97
N LEU A 42 9.40 0.53 -0.29
CA LEU A 42 9.03 1.53 0.71
C LEU A 42 8.22 2.67 0.07
N SER A 43 8.70 3.21 -1.04
CA SER A 43 8.00 4.29 -1.77
C SER A 43 6.61 3.87 -2.25
N GLU A 44 6.49 2.64 -2.73
CA GLU A 44 5.21 2.09 -3.21
C GLU A 44 4.23 1.84 -2.04
N VAL A 45 4.71 1.42 -0.86
CA VAL A 45 3.90 1.35 0.37
C VAL A 45 3.41 2.73 0.81
N GLU A 46 4.28 3.74 0.81
CA GLU A 46 3.91 5.12 1.17
C GLU A 46 2.82 5.69 0.26
N LYS A 47 2.97 5.46 -1.05
CA LYS A 47 1.97 5.87 -2.04
C LYS A 47 0.63 5.17 -1.79
N MET A 48 0.63 3.83 -1.65
CA MET A 48 -0.60 3.08 -1.41
C MET A 48 -1.28 3.47 -0.09
N GLN A 49 -0.52 3.67 0.99
CA GLN A 49 -1.09 4.16 2.25
C GLN A 49 -1.73 5.54 2.09
N SER A 50 -1.10 6.43 1.33
CA SER A 50 -1.69 7.74 1.02
C SER A 50 -3.02 7.61 0.28
N GLU A 51 -3.14 6.68 -0.67
CA GLU A 51 -4.40 6.41 -1.37
C GLU A 51 -5.47 5.83 -0.43
N VAL A 52 -5.10 4.90 0.47
CA VAL A 52 -5.99 4.35 1.50
C VAL A 52 -6.53 5.46 2.40
N LEU A 53 -5.67 6.35 2.88
CA LEU A 53 -6.10 7.47 3.74
C LEU A 53 -7.00 8.45 2.98
N VAL A 54 -6.73 8.72 1.71
CA VAL A 54 -7.62 9.54 0.86
C VAL A 54 -8.99 8.88 0.73
N TYR A 55 -9.07 7.57 0.55
CA TYR A 55 -10.33 6.84 0.47
C TYR A 55 -11.10 6.86 1.79
N LEU A 56 -10.44 6.52 2.90
CA LEU A 56 -11.06 6.42 4.23
C LEU A 56 -11.54 7.77 4.79
N ARG A 57 -11.06 8.90 4.24
CA ARG A 57 -11.59 10.23 4.55
C ARG A 57 -12.95 10.51 3.91
N ARG A 58 -13.33 9.76 2.87
CA ARG A 58 -14.64 9.89 2.22
C ARG A 58 -15.67 9.20 3.09
N HIS A 59 -16.84 9.82 3.23
CA HIS A 59 -17.96 9.16 3.88
C HIS A 59 -18.47 8.02 2.99
N SER A 60 -18.94 6.92 3.59
CA SER A 60 -19.40 5.73 2.83
C SER A 60 -20.52 6.04 1.83
N SER A 61 -21.34 7.05 2.11
CA SER A 61 -22.38 7.53 1.17
C SER A 61 -21.82 8.21 -0.09
N GLN A 62 -20.56 8.64 -0.09
CA GLN A 62 -19.85 9.22 -1.24
C GLN A 62 -18.99 8.17 -1.97
N SER A 63 -18.64 7.08 -1.28
CA SER A 63 -17.81 6.00 -1.83
C SER A 63 -18.55 5.07 -2.81
N LEU A 64 -19.88 5.08 -2.82
CA LEU A 64 -20.73 4.25 -3.72
C LEU A 64 -21.11 4.93 -5.05
N GLN A 65 -20.92 6.25 -5.19
CA GLN A 65 -21.39 7.00 -6.38
C GLN A 65 -20.54 6.84 -7.65
N ALA A 66 -19.45 6.08 -7.62
CA ALA A 66 -18.62 5.81 -8.80
C ALA A 66 -19.01 4.52 -9.56
N ALA A 67 -20.10 3.84 -9.16
CA ALA A 67 -20.56 2.58 -9.73
C ALA A 67 -22.02 2.64 -10.24
N SER A 68 -22.39 3.76 -10.87
CA SER A 68 -23.69 3.95 -11.54
C SER A 68 -23.51 4.35 -13.00
#